data_AF-A0A958H9C5-F1
#
_entry.id   AF-A0A958H9C5-F1
#
_cell.length_a   1.000
_cell.length_b   1.000
_cell.length_c   1.000
_cell.angle_alpha   90.00
_cell.angle_beta   90.00
_cell.angle_gamma   90.00
#
_symmetry.space_group_name_H-M   'P 1'
#
loop_
_entity.id
_entity.type
_entity.pdbx_description
1 polymer ?
#
loop_
_entity_poly.entity_id
_entity_poly.type
_entity_poly.pdbx_seq_one_letter_code
_entity_poly.pdbx_strand_id
1 'polypeptide(L)'
;MALPSIALAHATSKADSGALSAADLAYALDVLEVPFIAGGFRSPAFQMPQPAELMVSLAASEEARIRLALIPLLLCHPEFSHYVASTVRRMPPTVQTGFKCYYTAAMLLQQKHWKRLAALFGSVNPLPDLFSSELLVHSWSDPDGGLALLAERQTMLTGRAINWLGTYEHGAERLLRTLERRTEWPA
;
A
#
# COMPACT_ATOMS: atom_id res chain seq x y z
N MET A 1 -54.64 3.30 -35.45
CA MET A 1 -54.33 4.09 -34.24
C MET A 1 -54.20 3.12 -33.06
N ALA A 2 -53.00 2.65 -32.79
CA ALA A 2 -52.57 1.98 -31.56
C ALA A 2 -51.03 1.91 -31.57
N LEU A 3 -50.41 2.32 -30.47
CA LEU A 3 -49.01 2.71 -30.27
C LEU A 3 -48.04 1.51 -30.13
N PRO A 4 -46.71 1.71 -30.23
CA PRO A 4 -45.73 0.63 -30.26
C PRO A 4 -45.30 0.16 -28.86
N SER A 5 -44.98 -1.14 -28.77
CA SER A 5 -44.29 -1.78 -27.64
C SER A 5 -42.93 -1.14 -27.38
N ILE A 6 -42.76 -0.57 -26.19
CA ILE A 6 -41.46 -0.13 -25.69
C ILE A 6 -40.78 -1.35 -25.04
N ALA A 7 -39.73 -1.84 -25.70
CA ALA A 7 -38.78 -2.77 -25.14
C ALA A 7 -37.96 -2.05 -24.04
N LEU A 8 -38.22 -2.42 -22.79
CA LEU A 8 -37.49 -1.96 -21.61
C LEU A 8 -36.52 -3.09 -21.21
N ALA A 9 -35.30 -3.05 -21.74
CA ALA A 9 -34.23 -3.96 -21.33
C ALA A 9 -32.85 -3.36 -21.64
N HIS A 10 -32.28 -2.63 -20.67
CA HIS A 10 -30.89 -2.78 -20.21
C HIS A 10 -30.59 -1.69 -19.17
N ALA A 11 -31.13 -1.87 -17.97
CA ALA A 11 -30.42 -1.42 -16.78
C ALA A 11 -29.42 -2.52 -16.45
N THR A 12 -28.17 -2.33 -16.86
CA THR A 12 -27.05 -3.11 -16.34
C THR A 12 -26.96 -2.82 -14.85
N SER A 13 -27.46 -3.75 -14.05
CA SER A 13 -27.20 -3.83 -12.62
C SER A 13 -25.69 -3.97 -12.43
N LYS A 14 -25.03 -2.83 -12.19
CA LYS A 14 -23.66 -2.77 -11.69
C LYS A 14 -23.72 -3.35 -10.29
N ALA A 15 -23.26 -4.59 -10.14
CA ALA A 15 -23.06 -5.21 -8.85
C ALA A 15 -22.16 -4.31 -8.01
N ASP A 16 -22.76 -3.60 -7.07
CA ASP A 16 -22.13 -2.72 -6.11
C ASP A 16 -21.32 -3.58 -5.14
N SER A 17 -20.13 -3.96 -5.58
CA SER A 17 -19.13 -4.57 -4.73
C SER A 17 -18.59 -3.42 -3.88
N GLY A 18 -18.74 -3.47 -2.56
CA GLY A 18 -18.28 -2.47 -1.59
C GLY A 18 -16.76 -2.28 -1.58
N ALA A 19 -16.20 -1.85 -2.71
CA ALA A 19 -14.81 -1.51 -2.90
C ALA A 19 -14.60 -0.07 -2.43
N LEU A 20 -13.70 0.11 -1.47
CA LEU A 20 -13.32 1.42 -0.96
C LEU A 20 -12.81 2.30 -2.11
N SER A 21 -13.33 3.53 -2.19
CA SER A 21 -12.84 4.49 -3.18
C SER A 21 -11.44 4.98 -2.80
N ALA A 22 -10.73 5.60 -3.76
CA ALA A 22 -9.44 6.22 -3.46
C ALA A 22 -9.54 7.30 -2.37
N ALA A 23 -10.67 8.01 -2.29
CA ALA A 23 -10.93 8.99 -1.25
C ALA A 23 -11.11 8.32 0.13
N ASP A 24 -11.86 7.22 0.21
CA ASP A 24 -12.02 6.44 1.44
C ASP A 24 -10.68 5.87 1.91
N LEU A 25 -9.84 5.39 0.99
CA LEU A 25 -8.50 4.89 1.30
C LEU A 25 -7.56 6.00 1.79
N ALA A 26 -7.58 7.16 1.15
CA ALA A 26 -6.81 8.32 1.60
C ALA A 26 -7.26 8.79 3.00
N TYR A 27 -8.58 8.78 3.25
CA TYR A 27 -9.12 9.12 4.56
C TYR A 27 -8.76 8.07 5.63
N ALA A 28 -8.81 6.78 5.31
CA ALA A 28 -8.36 5.72 6.22
C ALA A 28 -6.89 5.88 6.62
N LEU A 29 -6.01 6.23 5.66
CA LEU A 29 -4.61 6.52 5.92
C LEU A 29 -4.42 7.76 6.81
N ASP A 30 -5.24 8.80 6.63
CA ASP A 30 -5.20 10.01 7.46
C ASP A 30 -5.62 9.71 8.92
N VAL A 31 -6.68 8.90 9.11
CA VAL A 31 -7.13 8.43 10.44
C VAL A 31 -6.06 7.57 11.13
N LEU A 32 -5.26 6.83 10.36
CA LEU A 32 -4.10 6.07 10.87
C LEU A 32 -2.85 6.94 11.04
N GLU A 33 -2.94 8.27 10.87
CA GLU A 33 -1.79 9.17 10.96
C GLU A 33 -0.63 8.77 10.00
N VAL A 34 -0.98 8.29 8.80
CA VAL A 34 -0.03 7.99 7.72
C VAL A 34 -0.05 9.16 6.71
N PRO A 35 0.75 10.22 6.90
CA PRO A 35 0.66 11.46 6.12
C PRO A 35 1.32 11.35 4.74
N PHE A 36 0.82 10.44 3.91
CA PHE A 36 1.36 10.15 2.60
C PHE A 36 0.51 10.73 1.47
N ILE A 37 -0.81 10.62 1.58
CA ILE A 37 -1.79 11.14 0.62
C ILE A 37 -2.63 12.17 1.36
N ALA A 38 -2.87 13.33 0.75
CA ALA A 38 -3.74 14.33 1.35
C ALA A 38 -5.14 13.72 1.56
N GLY A 39 -5.68 13.84 2.77
CA GLY A 39 -6.97 13.27 3.14
C GLY A 39 -8.06 13.71 2.15
N GLY A 40 -8.80 12.72 1.63
CA GLY A 40 -9.99 12.96 0.83
C GLY A 40 -11.13 13.51 1.68
N PHE A 41 -12.13 14.11 1.03
CA PHE A 41 -13.35 14.53 1.72
C PHE A 41 -14.04 13.31 2.35
N ARG A 42 -14.45 13.44 3.62
CA ARG A 42 -15.12 12.37 4.36
C ARG A 42 -16.48 12.05 3.73
N SER A 43 -16.67 10.80 3.29
CA SER A 43 -18.01 10.31 3.01
C SER A 43 -18.80 10.17 4.32
N PRO A 44 -20.07 10.63 4.41
CA PRO A 44 -20.88 10.50 5.63
C PRO A 44 -21.06 9.05 6.10
N ALA A 45 -20.95 8.09 5.18
CA ALA A 45 -21.09 6.66 5.42
C ALA A 45 -19.75 5.94 5.69
N PHE A 46 -18.63 6.66 5.77
CA PHE A 46 -17.32 6.03 5.94
C PHE A 46 -17.23 5.26 7.27
N GLN A 47 -16.88 3.98 7.15
CA GLN A 47 -16.51 3.13 8.26
C GLN A 47 -15.05 2.71 8.09
N MET A 48 -14.29 2.73 9.19
CA MET A 48 -12.90 2.33 9.15
C MET A 48 -12.78 0.85 8.77
N PRO A 49 -12.12 0.52 7.64
CA PRO A 49 -11.96 -0.87 7.23
C PRO A 49 -11.05 -1.63 8.19
N GLN A 50 -11.25 -2.94 8.26
CA GLN A 50 -10.34 -3.81 9.01
C GLN A 50 -8.93 -3.79 8.36
N PRO A 51 -7.83 -4.00 9.12
CA PRO A 51 -6.47 -3.94 8.58
C PRO A 51 -6.25 -4.77 7.32
N ALA A 52 -6.78 -6.00 7.31
CA ALA A 52 -6.70 -6.88 6.15
C ALA A 52 -7.41 -6.32 4.92
N GLU A 53 -8.61 -5.75 5.10
CA GLU A 53 -9.42 -5.15 4.05
C GLU A 53 -8.78 -3.88 3.49
N LEU A 54 -8.24 -3.02 4.35
CA LEU A 54 -7.49 -1.83 3.95
C LEU A 54 -6.32 -2.21 3.04
N MET A 55 -5.52 -3.20 3.45
CA MET A 55 -4.39 -3.67 2.65
C MET A 55 -4.81 -4.28 1.31
N VAL A 56 -5.91 -5.05 1.26
CA VAL A 56 -6.47 -5.56 -0.01
C VAL A 56 -6.86 -4.41 -0.92
N SER A 57 -7.64 -3.45 -0.41
CA SER A 57 -8.17 -2.35 -1.23
C SER A 57 -7.07 -1.39 -1.68
N LEU A 58 -6.06 -1.12 -0.85
CA LEU A 58 -4.86 -0.37 -1.25
C LEU A 58 -4.13 -1.08 -2.40
N ALA A 59 -3.89 -2.38 -2.29
CA ALA A 59 -3.17 -3.15 -3.30
C ALA A 59 -3.93 -3.24 -4.63
N ALA A 60 -5.26 -3.38 -4.56
CA ALA A 60 -6.14 -3.52 -5.71
C ALA A 60 -6.48 -2.18 -6.39
N SER A 61 -6.14 -1.04 -5.78
CA SER A 61 -6.42 0.28 -6.34
C SER A 61 -5.82 0.44 -7.74
N GLU A 62 -6.56 1.07 -8.65
CA GLU A 62 -6.07 1.41 -9.99
C GLU A 62 -5.02 2.53 -9.94
N GLU A 63 -5.05 3.36 -8.90
CA GLU A 63 -4.14 4.48 -8.72
C GLU A 63 -2.78 4.04 -8.14
N ALA A 64 -1.71 4.28 -8.89
CA ALA A 64 -0.35 3.89 -8.48
C ALA A 64 0.07 4.50 -7.14
N ARG A 65 -0.33 5.75 -6.86
CA ARG A 65 -0.02 6.43 -5.61
C ARG A 65 -0.72 5.80 -4.40
N ILE A 66 -1.96 5.34 -4.57
CA ILE A 66 -2.72 4.65 -3.53
C ILE A 66 -2.08 3.29 -3.24
N ARG A 67 -1.71 2.51 -4.27
CA ARG A 67 -0.96 1.26 -4.07
C ARG A 67 0.36 1.48 -3.34
N LEU A 68 1.09 2.53 -3.69
CA LEU A 68 2.36 2.89 -3.05
C LEU A 68 2.22 3.20 -1.56
N ALA A 69 1.04 3.64 -1.10
CA ALA A 69 0.78 3.94 0.30
C ALA A 69 0.90 2.72 1.23
N LEU A 70 0.92 1.49 0.68
CA LEU A 70 1.24 0.29 1.44
C LEU A 70 2.60 0.37 2.15
N ILE A 71 3.61 0.97 1.51
CA ILE A 71 4.94 1.13 2.12
C ILE A 71 4.84 2.03 3.37
N PRO A 72 4.39 3.29 3.26
CA PRO A 72 4.16 4.14 4.43
C PRO A 72 3.29 3.51 5.51
N LEU A 73 2.19 2.86 5.13
CA LEU A 73 1.30 2.18 6.08
C LEU A 73 2.06 1.15 6.93
N LEU A 74 2.84 0.28 6.29
CA LEU A 74 3.59 -0.78 6.98
C LEU A 74 4.77 -0.24 7.80
N LEU A 75 5.33 0.91 7.42
CA LEU A 75 6.36 1.58 8.20
C LEU A 75 5.81 2.23 9.48
N CYS A 76 4.60 2.81 9.41
CA CYS A 76 3.91 3.38 10.58
C CYS A 76 3.26 2.30 11.47
N HIS A 77 2.72 1.24 10.85
CA HIS A 77 1.94 0.19 11.51
C HIS A 77 2.53 -1.20 11.25
N PRO A 78 3.73 -1.53 11.77
CA PRO A 78 4.35 -2.83 11.57
C PRO A 78 3.52 -4.00 12.11
N GLU A 79 2.61 -3.76 13.07
CA GLU A 79 1.64 -4.73 13.58
C GLU A 79 0.65 -5.24 12.52
N PHE A 80 0.50 -4.53 11.39
CA PHE A 80 -0.33 -5.00 10.27
C PHE A 80 0.27 -6.23 9.58
N SER A 81 1.56 -6.52 9.80
CA SER A 81 2.23 -7.73 9.30
C SER A 81 1.53 -9.03 9.72
N HIS A 82 0.84 -9.05 10.87
CA HIS A 82 0.05 -10.22 11.32
C HIS A 82 -1.05 -10.63 10.34
N TYR A 83 -1.57 -9.68 9.53
CA TYR A 83 -2.65 -9.94 8.58
C TYR A 83 -2.14 -10.24 7.17
N VAL A 84 -0.85 -10.05 6.89
CA VAL A 84 -0.31 -10.09 5.53
C VAL A 84 -0.50 -11.45 4.85
N ALA A 85 -0.19 -12.54 5.53
CA ALA A 85 -0.31 -13.88 4.95
C ALA A 85 -1.77 -14.26 4.64
N SER A 86 -2.74 -13.87 5.48
CA SER A 86 -4.16 -14.11 5.21
C SER A 86 -4.71 -13.19 4.12
N THR A 87 -4.25 -11.93 4.10
CA THR A 87 -4.59 -10.93 3.08
C THR A 87 -4.17 -11.35 1.69
N VAL A 88 -2.91 -11.77 1.49
CA VAL A 88 -2.40 -12.19 0.17
C VAL A 88 -3.19 -13.35 -0.42
N ARG A 89 -3.57 -14.34 0.41
CA ARG A 89 -4.35 -15.51 -0.04
C ARG A 89 -5.74 -15.15 -0.60
N ARG A 90 -6.28 -13.99 -0.24
CA ARG A 90 -7.60 -13.51 -0.69
C ARG A 90 -7.52 -12.66 -1.96
N MET A 91 -6.33 -12.25 -2.37
CA MET A 91 -6.14 -11.36 -3.53
C MET A 91 -6.07 -12.16 -4.84
N PRO A 92 -6.51 -11.59 -5.97
CA PRO A 92 -6.20 -12.13 -7.29
C PRO A 92 -4.68 -12.21 -7.52
N PRO A 93 -4.16 -13.21 -8.26
CA PRO A 93 -2.72 -13.39 -8.46
C PRO A 93 -1.98 -12.15 -8.97
N THR A 94 -2.61 -11.36 -9.84
CA THR A 94 -2.05 -10.12 -10.40
C THR A 94 -1.81 -9.04 -9.33
N VAL A 95 -2.67 -8.98 -8.31
CA VAL A 95 -2.56 -8.04 -7.18
C VAL A 95 -1.55 -8.55 -6.16
N GLN A 96 -1.49 -9.87 -5.95
CA GLN A 96 -0.55 -10.49 -5.00
C GLN A 96 0.91 -10.13 -5.32
N THR A 97 1.33 -10.20 -6.57
CA THR A 97 2.71 -9.87 -6.97
C THR A 97 3.10 -8.46 -6.55
N GLY A 98 2.27 -7.47 -6.89
CA GLY A 98 2.55 -6.07 -6.52
C GLY A 98 2.56 -5.89 -5.00
N PHE A 99 1.60 -6.50 -4.30
CA PHE A 99 1.53 -6.46 -2.84
C PHE A 99 2.79 -7.04 -2.17
N LYS A 100 3.23 -8.24 -2.58
CA LYS A 100 4.43 -8.89 -2.05
C LYS A 100 5.67 -8.04 -2.28
N CYS A 101 5.76 -7.38 -3.43
CA CYS A 101 6.86 -6.47 -3.71
C CYS A 101 6.81 -5.23 -2.79
N TYR A 102 5.66 -4.57 -2.63
CA TYR A 102 5.54 -3.42 -1.73
C TYR A 102 5.80 -3.79 -0.26
N TYR A 103 5.34 -4.95 0.20
CA TYR A 103 5.64 -5.45 1.54
C TYR A 103 7.14 -5.65 1.75
N THR A 104 7.79 -6.35 0.81
CA THR A 104 9.24 -6.62 0.87
C THR A 104 10.05 -5.33 0.78
N ALA A 105 9.61 -4.38 -0.03
CA ALA A 105 10.20 -3.04 -0.08
C ALA A 105 10.05 -2.32 1.26
N ALA A 106 8.88 -2.35 1.91
CA ALA A 106 8.68 -1.74 3.22
C ALA A 106 9.62 -2.33 4.28
N MET A 107 9.78 -3.66 4.30
CA MET A 107 10.72 -4.35 5.19
C MET A 107 12.18 -3.93 4.96
N LEU A 108 12.64 -3.89 3.70
CA LEU A 108 14.01 -3.43 3.38
C LEU A 108 14.22 -1.94 3.69
N LEU A 109 13.22 -1.10 3.41
CA LEU A 109 13.25 0.34 3.73
C LEU A 109 13.25 0.57 5.25
N GLN A 110 12.55 -0.27 6.02
CA GLN A 110 12.59 -0.21 7.47
C GLN A 110 14.00 -0.47 8.00
N GLN A 111 14.71 -1.45 7.44
CA GLN A 111 16.10 -1.73 7.78
C GLN A 111 17.01 -0.56 7.38
N LYS A 112 16.89 -0.08 6.14
CA LYS A 112 17.66 1.07 5.61
C LYS A 112 17.49 2.33 6.47
N HIS A 113 16.27 2.60 6.94
CA HIS A 113 15.93 3.81 7.68
C HIS A 113 15.73 3.59 9.20
N TRP A 114 16.23 2.47 9.74
CA TRP A 114 15.97 2.05 11.13
C TRP A 114 16.20 3.17 12.15
N LYS A 115 17.34 3.88 12.05
CA LYS A 115 17.69 4.97 12.97
C LYS A 115 16.69 6.14 12.89
N ARG A 116 16.24 6.51 11.70
CA ARG A 116 15.28 7.61 11.49
C ARG A 116 13.90 7.22 12.03
N LEU A 117 13.45 6.00 11.74
CA LEU A 117 12.19 5.47 12.25
C LEU A 117 12.19 5.36 13.78
N ALA A 118 13.30 4.91 14.38
CA ALA A 118 13.45 4.85 15.82
C ALA A 118 13.45 6.23 16.49
N ALA A 119 13.99 7.25 15.83
CA ALA A 119 13.90 8.63 16.33
C ALA A 119 12.46 9.18 16.32
N LEU A 120 11.64 8.77 15.33
CA LEU A 120 10.26 9.23 15.18
C LEU A 120 9.26 8.47 16.06
N PHE A 121 9.45 7.15 16.21
CA PHE A 121 8.48 6.26 16.87
C PHE A 121 9.00 5.62 18.17
N GLY A 122 10.27 5.88 18.53
CA GLY A 122 10.92 5.19 19.64
C GLY A 122 11.32 3.77 19.28
N SER A 123 10.65 2.78 19.87
CA SER A 123 10.91 1.37 19.55
C SER A 123 10.12 0.94 18.31
N VAL A 124 10.82 0.53 17.26
CA VAL A 124 10.20 0.05 16.01
C VAL A 124 10.19 -1.47 16.00
N ASN A 125 9.03 -2.08 15.80
CA ASN A 125 8.94 -3.52 15.61
C ASN A 125 9.39 -3.89 14.19
N PRO A 126 10.35 -4.82 14.01
CA PRO A 126 10.80 -5.20 12.68
C PRO A 126 9.69 -5.93 11.91
N LEU A 127 9.51 -5.58 10.64
CA LEU A 127 8.65 -6.31 9.73
C LEU A 127 9.26 -7.71 9.46
N PRO A 128 8.50 -8.80 9.62
CA PRO A 128 9.01 -10.13 9.38
C PRO A 128 9.24 -10.38 7.88
N ASP A 129 10.25 -11.19 7.55
CA ASP A 129 10.38 -11.71 6.20
C ASP A 129 9.28 -12.72 5.89
N LEU A 130 8.45 -12.41 4.90
CA LEU A 130 7.38 -13.29 4.44
C LEU A 130 7.54 -13.73 2.98
N PHE A 131 8.30 -12.98 2.16
CA PHE A 131 8.28 -13.13 0.70
C PHE A 131 9.65 -13.03 0.02
N SER A 132 10.73 -12.71 0.74
CA SER A 132 12.04 -12.52 0.09
C SER A 132 12.53 -13.78 -0.63
N SER A 133 12.30 -14.97 -0.05
CA SER A 133 12.62 -16.23 -0.73
C SER A 133 11.79 -16.45 -2.00
N GLU A 134 10.52 -16.07 -1.99
CA GLU A 134 9.64 -16.20 -3.17
C GLU A 134 10.04 -15.21 -4.27
N LEU A 135 10.43 -14.00 -3.88
CA LEU A 135 10.85 -12.93 -4.78
C LEU A 135 12.33 -13.03 -5.19
N LEU A 136 13.05 -14.05 -4.72
CA LEU A 136 14.47 -14.27 -4.98
C LEU A 136 15.34 -13.06 -4.59
N VAL A 137 15.02 -12.45 -3.44
CA VAL A 137 15.79 -11.37 -2.82
C VAL A 137 16.51 -11.95 -1.60
N HIS A 138 17.85 -12.03 -1.67
CA HIS A 138 18.65 -12.72 -0.63
C HIS A 138 19.62 -11.79 0.13
N SER A 139 19.48 -10.47 -0.04
CA SER A 139 20.43 -9.47 0.49
C SER A 139 19.94 -8.81 1.78
N TRP A 140 19.95 -9.57 2.88
CA TRP A 140 19.55 -9.09 4.21
C TRP A 140 20.52 -8.10 4.85
N SER A 141 21.81 -8.25 4.53
CA SER A 141 22.88 -7.41 5.09
C SER A 141 23.10 -6.12 4.31
N ASP A 142 22.50 -6.01 3.12
CA ASP A 142 22.61 -4.85 2.23
C ASP A 142 21.20 -4.51 1.71
N PRO A 143 20.44 -3.66 2.43
CA PRO A 143 19.09 -3.30 2.04
C PRO A 143 19.04 -2.50 0.73
N ASP A 144 20.10 -1.78 0.37
CA ASP A 144 20.19 -1.05 -0.91
C ASP A 144 20.27 -2.04 -2.09
N GLY A 145 21.17 -3.02 -2.00
CA GLY A 145 21.25 -4.11 -2.96
C GLY A 145 19.96 -4.94 -3.01
N GLY A 146 19.34 -5.19 -1.85
CA GLY A 146 18.04 -5.87 -1.76
C GLY A 146 16.92 -5.13 -2.50
N LEU A 147 16.84 -3.80 -2.35
CA LEU A 147 15.85 -2.96 -3.02
C LEU A 147 16.08 -2.90 -4.54
N ALA A 148 17.33 -2.82 -4.98
CA ALA A 148 17.68 -2.85 -6.40
C ALA A 148 17.26 -4.18 -7.04
N LEU A 149 17.60 -5.31 -6.41
CA LEU A 149 17.18 -6.65 -6.87
C LEU A 149 15.65 -6.79 -6.90
N LEU A 150 14.96 -6.30 -5.87
CA LEU A 150 13.50 -6.33 -5.83
C LEU A 150 12.86 -5.52 -6.97
N ALA A 151 13.41 -4.35 -7.29
CA ALA A 151 12.94 -3.52 -8.39
C ALA A 151 13.09 -4.22 -9.77
N GLU A 152 14.23 -4.88 -9.99
CA GLU A 152 14.44 -5.71 -11.18
C GLU A 152 13.43 -6.86 -11.23
N ARG A 153 13.22 -7.55 -10.11
CA ARG A 153 12.25 -8.65 -10.00
C ARG A 153 10.82 -8.19 -10.26
N GLN A 154 10.38 -7.07 -9.70
CA GLN A 154 9.04 -6.53 -9.98
C GLN A 154 8.89 -6.17 -11.46
N THR A 155 9.92 -5.63 -12.11
CA THR A 155 9.92 -5.38 -13.57
C THR A 155 9.66 -6.67 -14.34
N MET A 156 10.40 -7.74 -14.03
CA MET A 156 10.24 -9.03 -14.70
C MET A 156 8.85 -9.64 -14.46
N LEU A 157 8.37 -9.61 -13.22
CA LEU A 157 7.10 -10.24 -12.85
C LEU A 157 5.86 -9.49 -13.38
N THR A 158 5.97 -8.16 -13.54
CA THR A 158 4.84 -7.33 -13.99
C THR A 158 4.91 -6.95 -15.46
N GLY A 159 6.06 -7.12 -16.12
CA GLY A 159 6.32 -6.67 -17.48
C GLY A 159 6.35 -5.14 -17.63
N ARG A 160 6.41 -4.38 -16.53
CA ARG A 160 6.39 -2.92 -16.53
C ARG A 160 7.78 -2.36 -16.25
N ALA A 161 8.38 -1.74 -17.26
CA ALA A 161 9.65 -1.01 -17.16
C ALA A 161 9.46 0.35 -16.48
N ILE A 162 9.30 0.34 -15.17
CA ILE A 162 9.17 1.52 -14.30
C ILE A 162 10.40 1.59 -13.40
N ASN A 163 10.82 2.79 -13.01
CA ASN A 163 11.80 2.96 -11.94
C ASN A 163 11.20 2.56 -10.57
N TRP A 164 11.09 1.26 -10.32
CA TRP A 164 10.51 0.72 -9.09
C TRP A 164 11.34 1.07 -7.87
N LEU A 165 12.68 1.02 -7.97
CA LEU A 165 13.58 1.42 -6.89
C LEU A 165 13.27 2.84 -6.41
N GLY A 166 13.29 3.82 -7.34
CA GLY A 166 12.96 5.21 -7.03
C GLY A 166 11.51 5.37 -6.54
N THR A 167 10.59 4.52 -7.01
CA THR A 167 9.20 4.52 -6.54
C THR A 167 9.10 4.12 -5.06
N TYR A 168 9.79 3.06 -4.64
CA TYR A 168 9.79 2.62 -3.25
C TYR A 168 10.46 3.65 -2.34
N GLU A 169 11.64 4.13 -2.73
CA GLU A 169 12.38 5.14 -1.98
C GLU A 169 11.58 6.43 -1.82
N HIS A 170 10.92 6.88 -2.89
CA HIS A 170 10.03 8.03 -2.82
C HIS A 170 8.90 7.83 -1.81
N GLY A 171 8.34 6.61 -1.72
CA GLY A 171 7.33 6.24 -0.72
C GLY A 171 7.79 6.50 0.71
N ALA A 172 8.93 5.92 1.09
CA ALA A 172 9.49 6.06 2.44
C ALA A 172 10.02 7.47 2.71
N GLU A 173 10.81 8.06 1.81
CA GLU A 173 11.42 9.38 2.02
C GLU A 173 10.37 10.47 2.18
N ARG A 174 9.27 10.40 1.42
CA ARG A 174 8.16 11.35 1.56
C ARG A 174 7.49 11.22 2.94
N LEU A 175 7.26 10.01 3.42
CA LEU A 175 6.71 9.77 4.76
C LEU A 175 7.64 10.36 5.82
N LEU A 176 8.91 9.95 5.83
CA LEU A 176 9.89 10.32 6.85
C LEU A 176 10.05 11.84 6.94
N ARG A 177 10.24 12.53 5.81
CA ARG A 177 10.36 14.01 5.78
C ARG A 177 9.09 14.71 6.27
N THR A 178 7.93 14.10 6.07
CA THR A 178 6.66 14.68 6.53
C THR A 178 6.52 14.56 8.05
N LEU A 179 6.90 13.41 8.61
CA LEU A 179 6.90 13.20 10.05
C LEU A 179 7.97 14.04 10.76
N GLU A 180 9.20 14.10 10.22
CA GLU A 180 10.30 14.92 10.75
C GLU A 180 9.88 16.41 10.89
N ARG A 181 9.25 16.97 9.85
CA ARG A 181 8.73 18.35 9.91
C ARG A 181 7.62 18.54 10.95
N ARG A 182 6.77 17.53 11.17
CA ARG A 182 5.72 17.58 12.21
C ARG A 182 6.31 17.54 13.62
N THR A 183 7.46 16.89 13.80
CA THR A 183 8.17 16.88 15.09
C THR A 183 8.97 18.16 15.36
N GLU A 184 9.46 18.83 14.32
CA GLU A 184 10.21 20.09 14.43
C GLU A 184 9.33 21.30 14.73
N TRP A 185 8.06 21.27 14.31
CA TRP A 185 7.09 22.35 14.56
C TRP A 185 5.95 21.84 15.45
N PRO A 186 6.10 21.88 16.79
CA PRO A 186 4.96 21.63 17.66
C PRO A 186 3.87 22.67 17.35
N ALA A 187 2.66 22.16 17.08
CA ALA A 187 1.47 22.96 16.79
C ALA A 187 1.09 23.89 17.95
#